data_AF-A0A2J7Q6K9-F1
#
_entry.id   AF-A0A2J7Q6K9-F1
#
_cell.length_a   1.000
_cell.length_b   1.000
_cell.length_c   1.000
_cell.angle_alpha   90.00
_cell.angle_beta   90.00
_cell.angle_gamma   90.00
#
_symmetry.space_group_name_H-M   'P 1'
#
loop_
_entity.id
_entity.type
_entity.pdbx_description
1 polymer ?
#
loop_
_entity_poly.entity_id
_entity_poly.type
_entity_poly.pdbx_seq_one_letter_code
_entity_poly.pdbx_strand_id
1 'polypeptide(L)'
;MVNLEVWIAPDTNLIEFTNAYQVKDCGAVAPAGRFGWFVPLPLAYLVPGMDHWRIFADESTASLFSMSDRDFNYVQSFARLSATDKFYCEESFCTTGIFTPTHCNTSCAVLLAGHPDETGFVVQHILEMKLFVRVIWVGPNLKWLPDTLTASYLNEKTNHSLVLLSHMPSPITMWDNSKFMSVAFPPCETLQTSQNVGCKYELHRLVKLVWSRLEVGAKPAYEAVQKMSFSRDNYLDLLARYSQQPGAVEKIACEWLVENKVSWKPWIPTSDEKNVIYIGGIFPISVSTYTAKGIVRAAEMALEAVNANDTILRDYNLKMKVNNGECKAEAVMNTFIYYVLFSVYKKLVGILGPACSDTVEPLAGVTKHFRTVVISYSAEGSTFSDRSKYPYFFRTIGENTQYKFVYLQLFQKLGWEQVAALTEDGHKYTEYISHTQDLLQANGITFVVNRKFPRDREKASMSKYLQELKNKKVHIIIGDMFDVAVRDVMCQAYNLKMTAQEGYVWFLPQWLAPNWYDTDYYNAHHLENVMCSTTQMIDVS
;
A
#
# COMPACT_ATOMS: atom_id res chain seq x y z
N MET A 1 14.26 0.14 -2.58
CA MET A 1 15.47 -0.03 -1.75
C MET A 1 15.59 1.19 -0.85
N VAL A 2 15.89 0.99 0.43
CA VAL A 2 16.11 2.04 1.43
C VAL A 2 17.37 1.64 2.20
N ASN A 3 18.38 2.50 2.22
CA ASN A 3 19.53 2.37 3.11
C ASN A 3 19.54 3.56 4.06
N LEU A 4 19.49 3.30 5.36
CA LEU A 4 19.32 4.34 6.37
C LEU A 4 20.65 4.94 6.85
N GLU A 5 21.78 4.30 6.54
CA GLU A 5 23.08 4.69 7.10
C GLU A 5 24.20 4.43 6.08
N VAL A 6 24.35 5.39 5.15
CA VAL A 6 25.43 5.38 4.16
C VAL A 6 26.48 6.39 4.58
N TRP A 7 27.74 5.95 4.70
CA TRP A 7 28.88 6.79 5.03
C TRP A 7 29.36 7.53 3.78
N ILE A 8 29.17 8.84 3.75
CA ILE A 8 29.54 9.70 2.62
C ILE A 8 30.71 10.59 3.03
N ALA A 9 31.82 10.45 2.32
CA ALA A 9 33.02 11.24 2.54
C ALA A 9 32.79 12.71 2.12
N PRO A 10 33.49 13.68 2.73
CA PRO A 10 33.31 15.11 2.44
C PRO A 10 33.50 15.50 0.97
N ASP A 11 34.33 14.76 0.24
CA ASP A 11 34.69 14.95 -1.17
C ASP A 11 33.70 14.29 -2.14
N THR A 12 32.71 13.52 -1.65
CA THR A 12 31.77 12.78 -2.49
C THR A 12 30.57 13.63 -2.91
N ASN A 13 30.37 13.79 -4.22
CA ASN A 13 29.19 14.46 -4.78
C ASN A 13 28.02 13.49 -5.04
N LEU A 14 26.98 13.54 -4.20
CA LEU A 14 25.80 12.68 -4.29
C LEU A 14 24.86 12.97 -5.48
N ILE A 15 24.99 14.13 -6.13
CA ILE A 15 24.12 14.52 -7.26
C ILE A 15 24.35 13.58 -8.45
N GLU A 16 25.59 13.16 -8.68
CA GLU A 16 25.94 12.26 -9.78
C GLU A 16 25.28 10.88 -9.62
N PHE A 17 25.26 10.36 -8.39
CA PHE A 17 24.61 9.09 -8.07
C PHE A 17 23.08 9.18 -8.17
N THR A 18 22.51 10.33 -7.82
CA THR A 18 21.06 10.58 -7.90
C THR A 18 20.54 10.43 -9.33
N ASN A 19 21.27 11.00 -10.29
CA ASN A 19 20.91 10.98 -11.71
C ASN A 19 21.21 9.64 -12.38
N ALA A 20 22.31 8.98 -12.03
CA ALA A 20 22.72 7.73 -12.65
C ALA A 20 21.91 6.50 -12.15
N TYR A 21 21.53 6.46 -10.87
CA TYR A 21 21.02 5.24 -10.24
C TYR A 21 19.59 5.34 -9.69
N GLN A 22 18.88 6.44 -9.97
CA GLN A 22 17.51 6.66 -9.45
C GLN A 22 17.44 6.59 -7.92
N VAL A 23 18.41 7.19 -7.24
CA VAL A 23 18.48 7.26 -5.77
C VAL A 23 18.23 8.71 -5.33
N LYS A 24 17.65 8.93 -4.15
CA LYS A 24 17.51 10.25 -3.52
C LYS A 24 18.22 10.27 -2.16
N ASP A 25 18.90 11.39 -1.88
CA ASP A 25 19.42 11.73 -0.56
C ASP A 25 18.28 12.28 0.32
N CYS A 26 17.98 11.58 1.42
CA CYS A 26 16.97 11.94 2.41
C CYS A 26 17.58 12.64 3.65
N GLY A 27 18.82 13.11 3.57
CA GLY A 27 19.53 13.82 4.62
C GLY A 27 20.19 12.90 5.64
N ALA A 28 20.77 13.51 6.68
CA ALA A 28 21.51 12.79 7.71
C ALA A 28 20.59 11.94 8.62
N VAL A 29 21.06 10.75 9.01
CA VAL A 29 20.37 9.88 9.99
C VAL A 29 20.87 10.10 11.41
N ALA A 30 22.14 10.45 11.58
CA ALA A 30 22.83 10.51 12.86
C ALA A 30 24.02 11.48 12.77
N PRO A 31 24.68 11.82 13.90
CA PRO A 31 25.92 12.60 13.87
C PRO A 31 26.98 11.98 12.96
N ALA A 32 27.83 12.81 12.38
CA ALA A 32 28.90 12.36 11.49
C ALA A 32 29.86 11.39 12.20
N GLY A 33 30.34 10.40 11.46
CA GLY A 33 31.31 9.42 11.93
C GLY A 33 32.64 9.54 11.20
N ARG A 34 33.72 8.97 11.76
CA ARG A 34 35.03 8.89 11.08
C ARG A 34 35.83 7.68 11.53
N PHE A 35 36.74 7.22 10.69
CA PHE A 35 37.80 6.31 11.16
C PHE A 35 38.86 7.09 11.93
N GLY A 36 39.57 6.41 12.82
CA GLY A 36 40.64 7.00 13.60
C GLY A 36 41.57 5.93 14.16
N TRP A 37 42.81 6.32 14.42
CA TRP A 37 43.71 5.53 15.24
C TRP A 37 43.56 6.00 16.68
N PHE A 38 43.51 5.06 17.61
CA PHE A 38 43.20 5.31 19.01
C PHE A 38 44.24 4.64 19.90
N VAL A 39 44.69 5.39 20.90
CA VAL A 39 45.64 4.95 21.93
C VAL A 39 44.92 4.96 23.27
N PRO A 40 44.99 3.89 24.09
CA PRO A 40 44.41 3.90 25.43
C PRO A 40 44.98 5.05 26.26
N LEU A 41 44.11 5.87 26.85
CA LEU A 41 44.53 7.08 27.58
C LEU A 41 45.56 6.82 28.69
N PRO A 42 45.49 5.71 29.47
CA PRO A 42 46.52 5.36 30.45
C PRO A 42 47.92 5.11 29.85
N LEU A 43 48.00 4.81 28.56
CA LEU A 43 49.24 4.51 27.83
C LEU A 43 49.66 5.66 26.88
N ALA A 44 48.95 6.79 26.90
CA ALA A 44 49.11 7.88 25.94
C ALA A 44 50.13 8.97 26.37
N TYR A 45 50.86 8.75 27.47
CA TYR A 45 51.74 9.77 28.08
C TYR A 45 53.21 9.34 28.19
N LEU A 46 53.64 8.31 27.45
CA LEU A 46 55.02 7.82 27.53
C LEU A 46 56.03 8.82 26.93
N VAL A 47 55.67 9.55 25.88
CA VAL A 47 56.48 10.62 25.27
C VAL A 47 55.62 11.79 24.77
N PRO A 48 56.16 13.02 24.66
CA PRO A 48 55.46 14.14 24.02
C PRO A 48 55.17 13.85 22.53
N GLY A 49 53.94 14.13 22.07
CA GLY A 49 53.54 13.98 20.66
C GLY A 49 53.00 12.60 20.26
N MET A 50 52.63 11.74 21.23
CA MET A 50 51.95 10.44 20.96
C MET A 50 50.56 10.59 20.33
N ASP A 51 49.99 11.78 20.36
CA ASP A 51 48.72 12.15 19.74
C ASP A 51 48.84 12.48 18.25
N HIS A 52 50.01 12.29 17.62
CA HIS A 52 50.25 12.68 16.23
C HIS A 52 50.86 11.56 15.38
N TRP A 53 50.40 11.41 14.14
CA TRP A 53 50.79 10.31 13.24
C TRP A 53 52.30 10.18 13.00
N ARG A 54 53.06 11.28 13.13
CA ARG A 54 54.52 11.33 12.93
C ARG A 54 55.28 10.37 13.84
N ILE A 55 54.72 9.99 14.98
CA ILE A 55 55.31 8.98 15.86
C ILE A 55 55.43 7.61 15.19
N PHE A 56 54.63 7.36 14.15
CA PHE A 56 54.69 6.14 13.35
C PHE A 56 55.60 6.29 12.13
N ALA A 57 56.09 7.50 11.82
CA ALA A 57 56.95 7.75 10.67
C ALA A 57 58.45 7.63 10.98
N ASP A 58 58.81 7.44 12.25
CA ASP A 58 60.17 7.22 12.71
C ASP A 58 60.27 5.90 13.47
N GLU A 59 61.23 5.05 13.10
CA GLU A 59 61.40 3.69 13.64
C GLU A 59 61.58 3.69 15.17
N SER A 60 62.36 4.64 15.70
CA SER A 60 62.65 4.71 17.14
C SER A 60 61.40 5.01 17.94
N THR A 61 60.57 5.93 17.45
CA THR A 61 59.33 6.30 18.14
C THR A 61 58.18 5.32 17.88
N ALA A 62 58.13 4.69 16.71
CA ALA A 62 57.17 3.64 16.40
C ALA A 62 57.39 2.37 17.25
N SER A 63 58.64 2.10 17.64
CA SER A 63 58.98 0.98 18.53
C SER A 63 58.27 1.03 19.88
N LEU A 64 57.81 2.20 20.34
CA LEU A 64 57.00 2.36 21.55
C LEU A 64 55.66 1.64 21.45
N PHE A 65 55.17 1.36 20.24
CA PHE A 65 53.93 0.61 19.99
C PHE A 65 54.20 -0.82 19.51
N SER A 66 55.44 -1.30 19.65
CA SER A 66 55.77 -2.69 19.35
C SER A 66 55.24 -3.63 20.45
N MET A 67 55.10 -4.91 20.09
CA MET A 67 54.69 -5.95 21.02
C MET A 67 55.86 -6.89 21.30
N SER A 68 55.93 -7.40 22.53
CA SER A 68 56.85 -8.51 22.84
C SER A 68 56.46 -9.76 22.03
N ASP A 69 57.38 -10.69 21.83
CA ASP A 69 57.05 -11.97 21.14
C ASP A 69 55.90 -12.70 21.83
N ARG A 70 55.80 -12.59 23.16
CA ARG A 70 54.71 -13.16 23.95
C ARG A 70 53.36 -12.52 23.59
N ASP A 71 53.28 -11.20 23.62
CA ASP A 71 52.05 -10.46 23.34
C ASP A 71 51.65 -10.58 21.88
N PHE A 72 52.63 -10.56 20.97
CA PHE A 72 52.40 -10.72 19.54
C PHE A 72 51.79 -12.10 19.23
N ASN A 73 52.37 -13.18 19.77
CA ASN A 73 51.82 -14.52 19.61
C ASN A 73 50.42 -14.66 20.24
N TYR A 74 50.19 -14.03 21.39
CA TYR A 74 48.88 -13.99 22.03
C TYR A 74 47.84 -13.31 21.12
N VAL A 75 48.13 -12.11 20.60
CA VAL A 75 47.25 -11.37 19.69
C VAL A 75 47.04 -12.12 18.37
N GLN A 76 48.09 -12.72 17.80
CA GLN A 76 48.02 -13.51 16.56
C GLN A 76 47.09 -14.72 16.69
N SER A 77 46.96 -15.31 17.88
CA SER A 77 45.99 -16.39 18.11
C SER A 77 44.53 -15.95 17.87
N PHE A 78 44.22 -14.66 18.05
CA PHE A 78 42.90 -14.05 17.81
C PHE A 78 42.71 -13.51 16.39
N ALA A 79 43.72 -13.60 15.52
CA ALA A 79 43.61 -13.25 14.10
C ALA A 79 42.99 -14.37 13.24
N ARG A 80 42.70 -15.54 13.85
CA ARG A 80 42.08 -16.70 13.19
C ARG A 80 40.57 -16.70 13.36
N LEU A 81 39.86 -17.17 12.33
CA LEU A 81 38.42 -17.46 12.44
C LEU A 81 38.23 -18.70 13.32
N SER A 82 37.39 -18.58 14.36
CA SER A 82 37.07 -19.71 15.23
C SER A 82 36.50 -20.86 14.40
N ALA A 83 37.01 -22.08 14.63
CA ALA A 83 36.65 -23.32 13.94
C ALA A 83 37.17 -23.52 12.50
N THR A 84 38.11 -22.72 11.99
CA THR A 84 38.79 -22.98 10.70
C THR A 84 40.29 -22.64 10.76
N ASP A 85 41.08 -23.14 9.80
CA ASP A 85 42.50 -22.75 9.60
C ASP A 85 42.66 -21.38 8.90
N LYS A 86 41.57 -20.62 8.76
CA LYS A 86 41.56 -19.33 8.04
C LYS A 86 41.81 -18.16 8.96
N PHE A 87 42.38 -17.10 8.41
CA PHE A 87 42.61 -15.82 9.08
C PHE A 87 41.56 -14.79 8.69
N TYR A 88 41.30 -13.80 9.56
CA TYR A 88 40.36 -12.71 9.21
C TYR A 88 40.79 -11.93 7.97
N CYS A 89 42.10 -11.84 7.71
CA CYS A 89 42.65 -11.30 6.46
C CYS A 89 43.30 -12.40 5.62
N GLU A 90 42.66 -12.73 4.49
CA GLU A 90 43.18 -13.65 3.44
C GLU A 90 43.56 -12.88 2.14
N GLU A 91 43.59 -11.55 2.19
CA GLU A 91 43.96 -10.71 1.05
C GLU A 91 45.41 -10.92 0.61
N SER A 92 45.73 -10.58 -0.65
CA SER A 92 47.07 -10.83 -1.21
C SER A 92 48.22 -10.12 -0.49
N PHE A 93 47.92 -9.04 0.25
CA PHE A 93 48.89 -8.31 1.07
C PHE A 93 49.04 -8.88 2.49
N CYS A 94 48.22 -9.86 2.88
CA CYS A 94 48.22 -10.46 4.21
C CYS A 94 48.97 -11.79 4.23
N THR A 95 49.82 -11.98 5.23
CA THR A 95 50.44 -13.26 5.58
C THR A 95 50.00 -13.65 6.98
N THR A 96 49.27 -14.76 7.12
CA THR A 96 48.75 -15.23 8.42
C THR A 96 47.91 -14.19 9.18
N GLY A 97 47.07 -13.43 8.46
CA GLY A 97 46.22 -12.37 9.06
C GLY A 97 46.94 -11.05 9.34
N ILE A 98 48.18 -10.89 8.86
CA ILE A 98 49.05 -9.75 9.19
C ILE A 98 49.57 -9.11 7.91
N PHE A 99 49.52 -7.78 7.86
CA PHE A 99 50.24 -6.98 6.87
C PHE A 99 51.53 -6.44 7.49
N THR A 100 52.67 -6.67 6.84
CA THR A 100 53.97 -6.13 7.26
C THR A 100 54.60 -5.38 6.08
N PRO A 101 54.86 -4.07 6.20
CA PRO A 101 55.51 -3.33 5.13
C PRO A 101 57.00 -3.70 5.03
N THR A 102 57.59 -3.56 3.84
CA THR A 102 58.97 -4.00 3.56
C THR A 102 60.05 -3.26 4.35
N HIS A 103 59.75 -2.05 4.84
CA HIS A 103 60.63 -1.25 5.71
C HIS A 103 60.53 -1.62 7.20
N CYS A 104 59.71 -2.61 7.57
CA CYS A 104 59.55 -3.10 8.94
C CYS A 104 60.35 -4.38 9.22
N ASN A 105 61.69 -4.34 9.06
CA ASN A 105 62.56 -5.52 9.22
C ASN A 105 63.05 -5.76 10.68
N THR A 106 62.90 -4.79 11.57
CA THR A 106 63.40 -4.78 12.96
C THR A 106 62.23 -4.62 13.95
N SER A 107 61.97 -3.40 14.44
CA SER A 107 60.90 -3.07 15.40
C SER A 107 59.86 -2.16 14.75
N CYS A 108 58.60 -2.61 14.71
CA CYS A 108 57.49 -1.80 14.22
C CYS A 108 56.32 -1.81 15.18
N ALA A 109 55.56 -0.71 15.13
CA ALA A 109 54.28 -0.60 15.82
C ALA A 109 53.32 -1.69 15.33
N VAL A 110 52.52 -2.23 16.24
CA VAL A 110 51.46 -3.19 15.91
C VAL A 110 50.10 -2.49 16.01
N LEU A 111 49.45 -2.29 14.87
CA LEU A 111 48.11 -1.72 14.77
C LEU A 111 47.06 -2.84 14.82
N LEU A 112 46.22 -2.82 15.85
CA LEU A 112 45.07 -3.71 15.95
C LEU A 112 43.92 -3.18 15.07
N ALA A 113 43.42 -4.02 14.16
CA ALA A 113 42.29 -3.67 13.29
C ALA A 113 41.16 -4.72 13.37
N GLY A 114 39.96 -4.32 12.99
CA GLY A 114 38.75 -5.15 13.01
C GLY A 114 38.72 -6.11 11.83
N HIS A 115 37.70 -5.99 10.98
CA HIS A 115 37.60 -6.75 9.73
C HIS A 115 38.26 -5.98 8.56
N PRO A 116 38.92 -6.69 7.62
CA PRO A 116 39.68 -6.05 6.53
C PRO A 116 38.81 -5.42 5.44
N ASP A 117 37.55 -5.83 5.29
CA ASP A 117 36.58 -5.20 4.39
C ASP A 117 36.30 -3.74 4.77
N GLU A 118 36.26 -3.44 6.07
CA GLU A 118 36.06 -2.09 6.59
C GLU A 118 37.37 -1.30 6.74
N THR A 119 38.45 -1.98 7.12
CA THR A 119 39.69 -1.33 7.58
C THR A 119 40.90 -1.53 6.67
N GLY A 120 40.78 -2.33 5.61
CA GLY A 120 41.88 -2.67 4.70
C GLY A 120 42.52 -1.46 3.99
N PHE A 121 41.78 -0.35 3.87
CA PHE A 121 42.29 0.91 3.32
C PHE A 121 43.57 1.42 4.03
N VAL A 122 43.77 1.02 5.30
CA VAL A 122 44.93 1.45 6.09
C VAL A 122 46.27 0.97 5.51
N VAL A 123 46.28 -0.15 4.77
CA VAL A 123 47.49 -0.70 4.15
C VAL A 123 48.10 0.29 3.18
N GLN A 124 47.27 0.84 2.31
CA GLN A 124 47.72 1.83 1.34
C GLN A 124 48.23 3.10 2.04
N HIS A 125 47.54 3.53 3.09
CA HIS A 125 47.96 4.68 3.88
C HIS A 125 49.33 4.49 4.55
N ILE A 126 49.59 3.30 5.11
CA ILE A 126 50.88 2.95 5.72
C ILE A 126 52.01 2.99 4.68
N LEU A 127 51.78 2.44 3.48
CA LEU A 127 52.78 2.40 2.41
C LEU A 127 53.10 3.80 1.88
N GLU A 128 52.08 4.62 1.64
CA GLU A 128 52.23 5.97 1.08
C GLU A 128 52.90 6.93 2.06
N MET A 129 52.52 6.89 3.33
CA MET A 129 53.12 7.72 4.39
C MET A 129 54.44 7.14 4.94
N LYS A 130 54.84 5.95 4.48
CA LYS A 130 56.03 5.22 4.96
C LYS A 130 56.04 5.01 6.48
N LEU A 131 54.90 4.60 7.03
CA LEU A 131 54.77 4.37 8.47
C LEU A 131 55.40 3.02 8.87
N PHE A 132 56.13 3.00 9.99
CA PHE A 132 56.71 1.81 10.63
C PHE A 132 55.66 1.04 11.43
N VAL A 133 54.59 0.60 10.74
CA VAL A 133 53.41 -0.03 11.35
C VAL A 133 53.09 -1.32 10.61
N ARG A 134 52.96 -2.42 11.35
CA ARG A 134 52.34 -3.65 10.88
C ARG A 134 50.90 -3.72 11.37
N VAL A 135 50.01 -4.33 10.59
CA VAL A 135 48.58 -4.41 10.90
C VAL A 135 48.19 -5.85 11.15
N ILE A 136 47.46 -6.08 12.23
CA ILE A 136 46.89 -7.38 12.57
C ILE A 136 45.37 -7.26 12.65
N TRP A 137 44.67 -8.04 11.82
CA TRP A 137 43.20 -8.08 11.82
C TRP A 137 42.71 -9.15 12.78
N VAL A 138 42.12 -8.72 13.89
CA VAL A 138 41.59 -9.59 14.95
C VAL A 138 40.07 -9.73 14.89
N GLY A 139 39.43 -9.15 13.87
CA GLY A 139 37.99 -9.26 13.62
C GLY A 139 37.16 -8.78 14.82
N PRO A 140 36.15 -9.54 15.29
CA PRO A 140 35.29 -9.17 16.40
C PRO A 140 36.04 -9.10 17.75
N ASN A 141 37.24 -9.69 17.86
CA ASN A 141 38.04 -9.66 19.08
C ASN A 141 38.57 -8.26 19.41
N LEU A 142 38.56 -7.34 18.44
CA LEU A 142 38.92 -5.93 18.67
C LEU A 142 38.04 -5.28 19.75
N LYS A 143 36.83 -5.80 20.00
CA LYS A 143 35.90 -5.27 21.01
C LYS A 143 36.44 -5.34 22.44
N TRP A 144 37.25 -6.34 22.77
CA TRP A 144 37.68 -6.62 24.16
C TRP A 144 39.20 -6.76 24.31
N LEU A 145 39.92 -7.09 23.23
CA LEU A 145 41.36 -7.33 23.26
C LEU A 145 42.17 -6.09 23.70
N PRO A 146 41.88 -4.86 23.23
CA PRO A 146 42.60 -3.68 23.69
C PRO A 146 42.53 -3.45 25.20
N ASP A 147 41.38 -3.74 25.83
CA ASP A 147 41.21 -3.58 27.28
C ASP A 147 42.07 -4.56 28.07
N THR A 148 42.13 -5.81 27.58
CA THR A 148 42.94 -6.87 28.19
C THR A 148 44.43 -6.54 28.10
N LEU A 149 44.89 -6.10 26.92
CA LEU A 149 46.29 -5.70 26.72
C LEU A 149 46.65 -4.46 27.53
N THR A 150 45.77 -3.46 27.56
CA THR A 150 45.97 -2.24 28.36
C THR A 150 46.16 -2.57 29.84
N ALA A 151 45.31 -3.45 30.40
CA ALA A 151 45.45 -3.88 31.79
C ALA A 151 46.77 -4.64 32.03
N SER A 152 47.19 -5.48 31.09
CA SER A 152 48.47 -6.20 31.17
C SER A 152 49.67 -5.26 31.20
N TYR A 153 49.72 -4.29 30.28
CA TYR A 153 50.83 -3.33 30.17
C TYR A 153 50.94 -2.42 31.40
N LEU A 154 49.80 -2.03 31.98
CA LEU A 154 49.78 -1.26 33.23
C LEU A 154 50.30 -2.07 34.43
N ASN A 155 49.96 -3.36 34.50
CA ASN A 155 50.43 -4.25 35.58
C ASN A 155 51.92 -4.55 35.46
N GLU A 156 52.42 -4.78 34.25
CA GLU A 156 53.83 -5.08 33.97
C GLU A 156 54.73 -3.82 33.95
N LYS A 157 54.15 -2.61 34.05
CA LYS A 157 54.85 -1.32 33.97
C LYS A 157 55.76 -1.21 32.74
N THR A 158 55.26 -1.65 31.59
CA THR A 158 56.01 -1.61 30.34
C THR A 158 56.11 -0.20 29.79
N ASN A 159 57.22 0.14 29.13
CA ASN A 159 57.35 1.38 28.35
C ASN A 159 56.74 1.25 26.93
N HIS A 160 55.78 0.34 26.76
CA HIS A 160 55.08 0.13 25.50
C HIS A 160 53.64 0.66 25.59
N SER A 161 53.14 1.13 24.46
CA SER A 161 51.78 1.59 24.27
C SER A 161 51.06 0.69 23.26
N LEU A 162 49.78 0.97 23.06
CA LEU A 162 48.90 0.23 22.17
C LEU A 162 48.22 1.19 21.20
N VAL A 163 48.09 0.78 19.94
CA VAL A 163 47.33 1.53 18.94
C VAL A 163 46.35 0.61 18.23
N LEU A 164 45.12 1.09 18.05
CA LEU A 164 44.08 0.39 17.32
C LEU A 164 43.41 1.30 16.28
N LEU A 165 42.89 0.68 15.22
CA LEU A 165 42.09 1.34 14.18
C LEU A 165 40.62 0.98 14.40
N SER A 166 39.77 2.00 14.57
CA SER A 166 38.32 1.83 14.67
C SER A 166 37.61 3.04 14.07
N HIS A 167 36.28 3.01 14.01
CA HIS A 167 35.45 4.17 13.71
C HIS A 167 34.84 4.75 14.99
N MET A 168 34.51 6.04 14.94
CA MET A 168 33.74 6.74 15.97
C MET A 168 32.49 7.36 15.33
N PRO A 169 31.33 7.29 16.00
CA PRO A 169 31.04 6.50 17.20
C PRO A 169 31.01 4.98 16.91
N SER A 170 31.51 4.15 17.84
CA SER A 170 31.41 2.69 17.82
C SER A 170 31.37 2.12 19.23
N PRO A 171 30.97 0.85 19.43
CA PRO A 171 31.02 0.22 20.76
C PRO A 171 32.38 0.27 21.46
N ILE A 172 33.46 0.48 20.71
CA ILE A 172 34.83 0.59 21.21
C ILE A 172 35.19 2.05 21.54
N THR A 173 34.64 3.04 20.84
CA THR A 173 35.00 4.46 21.03
C THR A 173 33.92 5.24 21.79
N MET A 174 32.90 4.58 22.33
CA MET A 174 31.72 5.20 22.96
C MET A 174 32.00 5.94 24.28
N TRP A 175 33.11 5.68 24.97
CA TRP A 175 33.35 6.10 26.37
C TRP A 175 33.69 7.59 26.57
N ASP A 176 33.22 8.48 25.69
CA ASP A 176 33.67 9.88 25.58
C ASP A 176 35.22 9.94 25.47
N ASN A 177 35.84 11.12 25.37
CA ASN A 177 37.30 11.28 25.29
C ASN A 177 38.08 10.72 26.51
N SER A 178 37.45 9.97 27.41
CA SER A 178 38.01 9.48 28.66
C SER A 178 38.81 8.18 28.55
N LYS A 179 38.53 7.33 27.54
CA LYS A 179 39.19 6.01 27.43
C LYS A 179 40.31 5.97 26.41
N PHE A 180 40.15 6.68 25.29
CA PHE A 180 41.10 6.67 24.19
C PHE A 180 41.44 8.09 23.76
N MET A 181 42.72 8.28 23.43
CA MET A 181 43.23 9.46 22.72
C MET A 181 43.23 9.15 21.22
N SER A 182 42.72 10.07 20.39
CA SER A 182 42.77 9.93 18.94
C SER A 182 44.09 10.47 18.40
N VAL A 183 44.74 9.70 17.53
CA VAL A 183 45.91 10.15 16.78
C VAL A 183 45.47 11.11 15.67
N ALA A 184 46.04 12.31 15.66
CA ALA A 184 45.84 13.32 14.66
C ALA A 184 46.60 12.97 13.38
N PHE A 185 45.85 12.94 12.27
CA PHE A 185 46.37 12.82 10.91
C PHE A 185 46.25 14.17 10.18
N PRO A 186 47.02 14.40 9.10
CA PRO A 186 46.91 15.61 8.31
C PRO A 186 45.50 15.75 7.71
N PRO A 187 45.00 16.98 7.48
CA PRO A 187 43.75 17.20 6.77
C PRO A 187 43.79 16.56 5.37
N CYS A 188 42.65 16.03 4.93
CA CYS A 188 42.59 15.30 3.65
C CYS A 188 43.12 16.12 2.45
N GLU A 189 42.87 17.43 2.43
CA GLU A 189 43.30 18.37 1.37
C GLU A 189 44.84 18.47 1.24
N THR A 190 45.56 18.20 2.32
CA THR A 190 47.04 18.32 2.37
C THR A 190 47.76 17.07 1.87
N LEU A 191 47.02 15.97 1.74
CA LEU A 191 47.52 14.69 1.26
C LEU A 191 47.22 14.58 -0.24
N GLN A 192 48.25 14.56 -1.10
CA GLN A 192 48.10 14.31 -2.54
C GLN A 192 47.41 12.96 -2.87
N THR A 193 47.27 12.10 -1.87
CA THR A 193 46.79 10.71 -1.90
C THR A 193 45.28 10.55 -1.67
N SER A 194 44.54 11.66 -1.53
CA SER A 194 43.08 11.65 -1.30
C SER A 194 42.26 10.91 -2.37
N GLN A 195 42.79 10.77 -3.59
CA GLN A 195 42.07 10.09 -4.69
C GLN A 195 41.96 8.56 -4.53
N ASN A 196 42.89 7.88 -3.83
CA ASN A 196 42.89 6.41 -3.77
C ASN A 196 42.43 5.83 -2.41
N VAL A 197 42.80 6.46 -1.28
CA VAL A 197 42.41 5.99 0.06
C VAL A 197 41.12 6.68 0.54
N GLY A 198 40.80 7.85 -0.01
CA GLY A 198 39.69 8.71 0.38
C GLY A 198 39.93 9.44 1.72
N CYS A 199 39.06 10.39 2.05
CA CYS A 199 39.14 11.17 3.29
C CYS A 199 38.70 10.39 4.55
N LYS A 200 39.16 9.14 4.74
CA LYS A 200 38.66 8.17 5.75
C LYS A 200 38.72 8.65 7.21
N TYR A 201 39.70 9.51 7.53
CA TYR A 201 39.87 10.07 8.87
C TYR A 201 39.12 11.39 9.11
N GLU A 202 38.48 11.95 8.08
CA GLU A 202 37.60 13.11 8.17
C GLU A 202 36.18 12.69 8.58
N LEU A 203 35.37 13.66 9.01
CA LEU A 203 33.97 13.43 9.36
C LEU A 203 33.13 13.10 8.11
N HIS A 204 32.64 11.87 8.04
CA HIS A 204 31.70 11.38 7.04
C HIS A 204 30.27 11.64 7.48
N ARG A 205 29.46 12.12 6.55
CA ARG A 205 28.01 12.22 6.77
C ARG A 205 27.39 10.84 6.75
N LEU A 206 26.58 10.52 7.75
CA LEU A 206 25.73 9.33 7.75
C LEU A 206 24.39 9.71 7.12
N VAL A 207 24.17 9.35 5.85
CA VAL A 207 22.99 9.78 5.08
C VAL A 207 22.05 8.62 4.78
N LYS A 208 20.77 8.97 4.60
CA LYS A 208 19.72 8.03 4.18
C LYS A 208 19.57 8.12 2.68
N LEU A 209 19.71 7.01 1.98
CA LEU A 209 19.51 6.92 0.53
C LEU A 209 18.29 6.05 0.22
N VAL A 210 17.37 6.58 -0.59
CA VAL A 210 16.14 5.89 -0.98
C VAL A 210 15.98 5.79 -2.48
N TRP A 211 15.31 4.75 -2.94
CA TRP A 211 14.91 4.67 -4.35
C TRP A 211 13.93 5.80 -4.70
N SER A 212 14.17 6.50 -5.81
CA SER A 212 13.45 7.72 -6.17
C SER A 212 11.94 7.54 -6.34
N ARG A 213 11.47 6.36 -6.80
CA ARG A 213 10.03 6.11 -6.95
C ARG A 213 9.29 5.93 -5.62
N LEU A 214 9.99 5.79 -4.50
CA LEU A 214 9.36 5.68 -3.17
C LEU A 214 8.55 6.94 -2.82
N GLU A 215 9.03 8.11 -3.24
CA GLU A 215 8.33 9.40 -3.04
C GLU A 215 6.92 9.40 -3.64
N VAL A 216 6.75 8.80 -4.82
CA VAL A 216 5.46 8.76 -5.52
C VAL A 216 4.65 7.50 -5.14
N GLY A 217 5.33 6.37 -5.00
CA GLY A 217 4.70 5.08 -4.72
C GLY A 217 4.25 4.90 -3.28
N ALA A 218 4.93 5.55 -2.33
CA ALA A 218 4.66 5.48 -0.90
C ALA A 218 5.11 6.77 -0.19
N LYS A 219 4.47 7.90 -0.53
CA LYS A 219 4.77 9.22 0.04
C LYS A 219 4.93 9.21 1.58
N PRO A 220 4.05 8.56 2.37
CA PRO A 220 4.23 8.50 3.83
C PRO A 220 5.52 7.78 4.26
N ALA A 221 5.90 6.69 3.58
CA ALA A 221 7.15 6.00 3.89
C ALA A 221 8.38 6.85 3.53
N TYR A 222 8.33 7.55 2.39
CA TYR A 222 9.37 8.49 1.99
C TYR A 222 9.54 9.64 2.99
N GLU A 223 8.44 10.27 3.40
CA GLU A 223 8.45 11.34 4.40
C GLU A 223 8.94 10.84 5.77
N ALA A 224 8.56 9.62 6.16
CA ALA A 224 9.05 9.03 7.40
C ALA A 224 10.56 8.85 7.39
N VAL A 225 11.12 8.31 6.30
CA VAL A 225 12.58 8.19 6.14
C VAL A 225 13.25 9.56 6.11
N GLN A 226 12.65 10.54 5.43
CA GLN A 226 13.20 11.91 5.41
C GLN A 226 13.26 12.54 6.80
N LYS A 227 12.23 12.36 7.63
CA LYS A 227 12.16 12.91 8.99
C LYS A 227 12.94 12.12 10.03
N MET A 228 13.24 10.84 9.77
CA MET A 228 13.98 9.98 10.69
C MET A 228 15.36 10.52 11.00
N SER A 229 15.67 10.77 12.28
CA SER A 229 17.00 11.21 12.72
C SER A 229 17.24 10.86 14.18
N PHE A 230 18.46 10.46 14.49
CA PHE A 230 18.94 10.22 15.85
C PHE A 230 19.77 11.42 16.32
N SER A 231 19.45 11.92 17.51
CA SER A 231 20.35 12.82 18.24
C SER A 231 21.62 12.06 18.66
N ARG A 232 22.66 12.79 19.09
CA ARG A 232 23.88 12.19 19.65
C ARG A 232 23.53 11.23 20.81
N ASP A 233 22.71 11.66 21.74
CA ASP A 233 22.36 10.85 22.92
C ASP A 233 21.57 9.60 22.54
N ASN A 234 20.63 9.73 21.60
CA ASN A 234 19.85 8.60 21.09
C ASN A 234 20.74 7.55 20.41
N TYR A 235 21.70 8.01 19.60
CA TYR A 235 22.61 7.13 18.88
C TYR A 235 23.59 6.43 19.84
N LEU A 236 24.09 7.15 20.85
CA LEU A 236 24.93 6.57 21.90
C LEU A 236 24.17 5.58 22.81
N ASP A 237 22.91 5.86 23.15
CA ASP A 237 22.05 4.94 23.92
C ASP A 237 21.85 3.61 23.16
N LEU A 238 21.56 3.68 21.85
CA LEU A 238 21.43 2.48 21.01
C LEU A 238 22.73 1.65 20.97
N LEU A 239 23.87 2.31 20.78
CA LEU A 239 25.17 1.64 20.79
C LEU A 239 25.50 1.04 22.18
N ALA A 240 25.13 1.72 23.26
CA ALA A 240 25.35 1.24 24.64
C ALA A 240 24.56 -0.03 24.92
N ARG A 241 23.27 -0.06 24.56
CA ARG A 241 22.41 -1.25 24.66
C ARG A 241 22.94 -2.40 23.83
N TYR A 242 23.38 -2.13 22.61
CA TYR A 242 24.01 -3.14 21.76
C TYR A 242 25.30 -3.70 22.35
N SER A 243 26.11 -2.85 22.99
CA SER A 243 27.35 -3.29 23.62
C SER A 243 27.09 -4.30 24.75
N GLN A 244 26.01 -4.12 25.50
CA GLN A 244 25.59 -4.98 26.62
C GLN A 244 24.96 -6.31 26.18
N GLN A 245 24.15 -6.32 25.12
CA GLN A 245 23.48 -7.52 24.61
C GLN A 245 23.74 -7.72 23.10
N PRO A 246 24.97 -8.10 22.72
CA PRO A 246 25.30 -8.34 21.31
C PRO A 246 24.41 -9.45 20.73
N GLY A 247 23.78 -9.18 19.59
CA GLY A 247 22.90 -10.14 18.90
C GLY A 247 21.40 -9.98 19.21
N ALA A 248 21.02 -9.21 20.23
CA ALA A 248 19.61 -8.95 20.57
C ALA A 248 19.06 -7.70 19.85
N VAL A 249 19.39 -7.51 18.56
CA VAL A 249 19.13 -6.26 17.82
C VAL A 249 17.65 -5.90 17.77
N GLU A 250 16.77 -6.85 17.47
CA GLU A 250 15.32 -6.62 17.40
C GLU A 250 14.72 -6.22 18.75
N LYS A 251 15.18 -6.86 19.82
CA LYS A 251 14.76 -6.55 21.19
C LYS A 251 15.19 -5.14 21.58
N ILE A 252 16.45 -4.78 21.35
CA ILE A 252 16.99 -3.45 21.63
C ILE A 252 16.22 -2.38 20.85
N ALA A 253 15.95 -2.63 19.56
CA ALA A 253 15.18 -1.70 18.73
C ALA A 253 13.75 -1.52 19.26
N CYS A 254 13.08 -2.61 19.64
CA CYS A 254 11.73 -2.58 20.20
C CYS A 254 11.68 -1.79 21.52
N GLU A 255 12.56 -2.12 22.48
CA GLU A 255 12.65 -1.43 23.77
C GLU A 255 12.94 0.06 23.58
N TRP A 256 13.91 0.39 22.71
CA TRP A 256 14.26 1.78 22.41
C TRP A 256 13.07 2.54 21.82
N LEU A 257 12.32 1.94 20.88
CA LEU A 257 11.11 2.54 20.32
C LEU A 257 10.01 2.74 21.37
N VAL A 258 9.81 1.79 22.30
CA VAL A 258 8.79 1.98 23.35
C VAL A 258 9.16 3.14 24.27
N GLU A 259 10.43 3.24 24.65
CA GLU A 259 10.93 4.24 25.61
C GLU A 259 11.09 5.64 24.99
N ASN A 260 11.47 5.74 23.71
CA ASN A 260 11.84 7.00 23.05
C ASN A 260 10.74 7.55 22.13
N LYS A 261 9.47 7.40 22.53
CA LYS A 261 8.31 7.87 21.75
C LYS A 261 8.40 9.34 21.34
N VAL A 262 8.94 10.19 22.21
CA VAL A 262 9.11 11.62 21.92
C VAL A 262 10.07 11.84 20.74
N SER A 263 11.10 11.00 20.60
CA SER A 263 12.11 11.13 19.55
C SER A 263 11.62 10.69 18.18
N TRP A 264 10.89 9.57 18.09
CA TRP A 264 10.47 9.04 16.78
C TRP A 264 9.05 9.43 16.35
N LYS A 265 8.19 9.87 17.27
CA LYS A 265 6.82 10.30 16.90
C LYS A 265 6.83 11.42 15.84
N PRO A 266 7.75 12.41 15.87
CA PRO A 266 7.88 13.40 14.80
C PRO A 266 8.29 12.80 13.44
N TRP A 267 8.90 11.62 13.41
CA TRP A 267 9.25 10.94 12.15
C TRP A 267 8.01 10.46 11.42
N ILE A 268 6.94 10.13 12.14
CA ILE A 268 5.70 9.71 11.51
C ILE A 268 5.08 10.93 10.81
N PRO A 269 4.89 10.89 9.49
CA PRO A 269 4.15 11.93 8.81
C PRO A 269 2.72 11.93 9.32
N THR A 270 2.39 12.93 10.11
CA THR A 270 1.01 13.33 10.41
C THR A 270 0.53 14.12 9.20
N SER A 271 0.10 13.44 8.14
CA SER A 271 -0.40 14.16 6.98
C SER A 271 -1.90 14.45 7.13
N ASP A 272 -2.24 15.73 7.13
CA ASP A 272 -3.51 16.22 6.61
C ASP A 272 -3.65 15.93 5.10
N GLU A 273 -2.58 15.45 4.44
CA GLU A 273 -2.54 15.03 3.03
C GLU A 273 -2.58 13.50 2.88
N LYS A 274 -3.69 12.85 3.26
CA LYS A 274 -3.90 11.42 2.95
C LYS A 274 -3.90 11.19 1.43
N ASN A 275 -3.43 10.02 0.99
CA ASN A 275 -3.44 9.66 -0.43
C ASN A 275 -4.88 9.61 -0.96
N VAL A 276 -5.16 10.31 -2.07
CA VAL A 276 -6.51 10.30 -2.65
C VAL A 276 -6.73 9.07 -3.52
N ILE A 277 -7.77 8.31 -3.23
CA ILE A 277 -8.30 7.22 -4.07
C ILE A 277 -9.73 7.55 -4.54
N TYR A 278 -10.13 7.00 -5.68
CA TYR A 278 -11.39 7.34 -6.34
C TYR A 278 -12.37 6.17 -6.43
N ILE A 279 -13.65 6.45 -6.19
CA ILE A 279 -14.77 5.60 -6.60
C ILE A 279 -15.46 6.26 -7.79
N GLY A 280 -15.70 5.49 -8.85
CA GLY A 280 -16.55 5.92 -9.96
C GLY A 280 -18.01 5.81 -9.56
N GLY A 281 -18.79 6.87 -9.65
CA GLY A 281 -20.20 6.87 -9.25
C GLY A 281 -21.09 7.09 -10.47
N ILE A 282 -21.89 6.09 -10.85
CA ILE A 282 -22.79 6.16 -12.00
C ILE A 282 -24.23 6.19 -11.50
N PHE A 283 -24.87 7.36 -11.60
CA PHE A 283 -26.20 7.63 -11.04
C PHE A 283 -27.20 8.08 -12.11
N PRO A 284 -28.50 7.78 -11.98
CA PRO A 284 -29.54 8.27 -12.89
C PRO A 284 -29.98 9.70 -12.50
N ILE A 285 -29.18 10.71 -12.81
CA ILE A 285 -29.38 12.10 -12.32
C ILE A 285 -30.50 12.81 -13.08
N SER A 286 -30.59 12.63 -14.39
CA SER A 286 -31.51 13.38 -15.26
C SER A 286 -32.73 12.57 -15.72
N VAL A 287 -32.97 11.39 -15.16
CA VAL A 287 -34.07 10.50 -15.59
C VAL A 287 -35.36 10.89 -14.85
N SER A 288 -36.44 11.15 -15.58
CA SER A 288 -37.74 11.55 -15.02
C SER A 288 -38.47 10.41 -14.30
N THR A 289 -38.24 9.15 -14.69
CA THR A 289 -38.93 7.96 -14.15
C THR A 289 -38.28 7.37 -12.91
N TYR A 290 -37.03 7.73 -12.58
CA TYR A 290 -36.33 7.20 -11.41
C TYR A 290 -36.28 8.27 -10.30
N THR A 291 -37.12 8.11 -9.28
CA THR A 291 -37.44 9.13 -8.26
C THR A 291 -36.45 9.20 -7.08
N ALA A 292 -35.23 8.68 -7.21
CA ALA A 292 -34.28 8.63 -6.11
C ALA A 292 -33.18 9.71 -6.19
N LYS A 293 -33.59 10.98 -6.30
CA LYS A 293 -32.69 12.16 -6.37
C LYS A 293 -31.72 12.26 -5.17
N GLY A 294 -32.07 11.66 -4.04
CA GLY A 294 -31.26 11.65 -2.82
C GLY A 294 -30.07 10.68 -2.81
N ILE A 295 -29.96 9.75 -3.78
CA ILE A 295 -28.92 8.70 -3.72
C ILE A 295 -27.51 9.28 -3.83
N VAL A 296 -27.29 10.29 -4.70
CA VAL A 296 -25.99 10.95 -4.82
C VAL A 296 -25.60 11.57 -3.48
N ARG A 297 -26.53 12.27 -2.83
CA ARG A 297 -26.27 12.91 -1.53
C ARG A 297 -26.01 11.87 -0.43
N ALA A 298 -26.75 10.77 -0.41
CA ALA A 298 -26.51 9.68 0.53
C ALA A 298 -25.12 9.07 0.36
N ALA A 299 -24.66 8.88 -0.89
CA ALA A 299 -23.32 8.40 -1.18
C ALA A 299 -22.23 9.41 -0.76
N GLU A 300 -22.46 10.71 -0.95
CA GLU A 300 -21.57 11.76 -0.45
C GLU A 300 -21.46 11.76 1.08
N MET A 301 -22.59 11.66 1.79
CA MET A 301 -22.59 11.59 3.26
C MET A 301 -21.84 10.35 3.77
N ALA A 302 -21.94 9.22 3.07
CA ALA A 302 -21.18 8.02 3.40
C ALA A 302 -19.66 8.22 3.21
N LEU A 303 -19.25 8.92 2.14
CA LEU A 303 -17.84 9.27 1.92
C LEU A 303 -17.29 10.20 3.00
N GLU A 304 -18.08 11.22 3.38
CA GLU A 304 -17.74 12.14 4.47
C GLU A 304 -17.53 11.37 5.78
N ALA A 305 -18.45 10.46 6.12
CA ALA A 305 -18.37 9.63 7.32
C ALA A 305 -17.15 8.70 7.33
N VAL A 306 -16.81 8.09 6.19
CA VAL A 306 -15.63 7.22 6.06
C VAL A 306 -14.33 8.02 6.22
N ASN A 307 -14.23 9.18 5.57
CA ASN A 307 -13.02 10.01 5.61
C ASN A 307 -12.80 10.65 6.98
N ALA A 308 -13.87 10.95 7.73
CA ALA A 308 -13.81 11.49 9.08
C ALA A 308 -13.31 10.46 10.12
N ASN A 309 -13.32 9.16 9.78
CA ASN A 309 -12.88 8.11 10.68
C ASN A 309 -11.45 7.62 10.35
N ASP A 310 -10.49 8.07 11.17
CA ASP A 310 -9.06 7.75 11.01
C ASP A 310 -8.71 6.27 11.25
N THR A 311 -9.66 5.46 11.73
CA THR A 311 -9.46 4.00 11.91
C THR A 311 -9.79 3.18 10.67
N ILE A 312 -10.59 3.72 9.73
CA ILE A 312 -11.04 2.98 8.53
C ILE A 312 -10.00 3.13 7.41
N LEU A 313 -9.73 4.37 6.98
CA LEU A 313 -8.76 4.70 5.95
C LEU A 313 -7.73 5.68 6.53
N ARG A 314 -6.83 5.14 7.36
CA ARG A 314 -5.85 5.96 8.09
C ARG A 314 -4.99 6.80 7.14
N ASP A 315 -4.52 6.19 6.05
CA ASP A 315 -3.54 6.79 5.15
C ASP A 315 -4.16 7.25 3.80
N TYR A 316 -5.49 7.16 3.65
CA TYR A 316 -6.20 7.45 2.40
C TYR A 316 -7.43 8.36 2.57
N ASN A 317 -7.67 9.20 1.58
CA ASN A 317 -8.90 9.97 1.42
C ASN A 317 -9.68 9.43 0.22
N LEU A 318 -10.94 9.06 0.45
CA LEU A 318 -11.83 8.54 -0.56
C LEU A 318 -12.58 9.70 -1.24
N LYS A 319 -12.50 9.81 -2.56
CA LYS A 319 -13.29 10.76 -3.35
C LYS A 319 -14.15 10.02 -4.36
N MET A 320 -15.31 10.56 -4.69
CA MET A 320 -16.19 9.98 -5.71
C MET A 320 -16.24 10.86 -6.97
N LYS A 321 -16.27 10.22 -8.13
CA LYS A 321 -16.51 10.85 -9.43
C LYS A 321 -17.96 10.61 -9.82
N VAL A 322 -18.81 11.60 -9.61
CA VAL A 322 -20.25 11.52 -9.91
C VAL A 322 -20.47 11.73 -11.39
N ASN A 323 -21.13 10.77 -12.03
CA ASN A 323 -21.44 10.77 -13.45
C ASN A 323 -22.90 10.34 -13.67
N ASN A 324 -23.54 10.93 -14.69
CA ASN A 324 -24.92 10.62 -15.05
C ASN A 324 -24.97 9.41 -16.00
N GLY A 325 -25.57 8.31 -15.55
CA GLY A 325 -25.76 7.11 -16.37
C GLY A 325 -27.08 7.10 -17.17
N GLU A 326 -28.00 8.04 -16.91
CA GLU A 326 -29.28 8.21 -17.61
C GLU A 326 -30.19 6.97 -17.70
N CYS A 327 -29.88 5.89 -16.97
CA CYS A 327 -30.44 4.58 -17.25
C CYS A 327 -30.41 4.20 -18.75
N LYS A 328 -29.35 4.63 -19.45
CA LYS A 328 -29.03 4.21 -20.83
C LYS A 328 -27.70 3.48 -20.86
N ALA A 329 -27.66 2.32 -21.52
CA ALA A 329 -26.47 1.49 -21.65
C ALA A 329 -25.27 2.27 -22.26
N GLU A 330 -25.55 3.10 -23.27
CA GLU A 330 -24.54 3.93 -23.93
C GLU A 330 -23.87 4.92 -22.97
N ALA A 331 -24.66 5.65 -22.16
CA ALA A 331 -24.15 6.63 -21.20
C ALA A 331 -23.31 5.98 -20.09
N VAL A 332 -23.74 4.82 -19.60
CA VAL A 332 -22.98 4.01 -18.64
C VAL A 332 -21.64 3.57 -19.23
N MET A 333 -21.63 3.03 -20.44
CA MET A 333 -20.41 2.56 -21.09
C MET A 333 -19.46 3.71 -21.43
N ASN A 334 -19.96 4.84 -21.90
CA ASN A 334 -19.15 6.04 -22.15
C ASN A 334 -18.46 6.51 -20.85
N THR A 335 -19.20 6.54 -19.73
CA THR A 335 -18.64 6.87 -18.41
C THR A 335 -17.54 5.89 -17.99
N PHE A 336 -17.74 4.59 -18.22
CA PHE A 336 -16.73 3.58 -17.91
C PHE A 336 -15.46 3.75 -18.75
N ILE A 337 -15.60 4.00 -20.06
CA ILE A 337 -14.48 4.28 -20.96
C ILE A 337 -13.69 5.50 -20.47
N TYR A 338 -14.39 6.56 -20.04
CA TYR A 338 -13.75 7.73 -19.42
C TYR A 338 -12.94 7.34 -18.16
N TYR A 339 -13.45 6.47 -17.30
CA TYR A 339 -12.67 6.04 -16.13
C TYR A 339 -11.39 5.26 -16.50
N VAL A 340 -11.45 4.43 -17.55
CA VAL A 340 -10.33 3.58 -17.98
C VAL A 340 -9.25 4.38 -18.71
N LEU A 341 -9.64 5.28 -19.62
CA LEU A 341 -8.68 5.99 -20.50
C LEU A 341 -7.91 7.12 -19.80
N PHE A 342 -8.50 7.73 -18.79
CA PHE A 342 -7.88 8.86 -18.08
C PHE A 342 -7.07 8.38 -16.87
N SER A 343 -6.15 9.22 -16.38
CA SER A 343 -5.26 8.94 -15.22
C SER A 343 -5.98 8.59 -13.91
N VAL A 344 -7.32 8.64 -13.92
CA VAL A 344 -8.22 8.19 -12.86
C VAL A 344 -8.10 6.68 -12.62
N TYR A 345 -7.91 5.86 -13.66
CA TYR A 345 -7.93 4.40 -13.53
C TYR A 345 -6.88 3.87 -12.54
N LYS A 346 -5.68 4.46 -12.50
CA LYS A 346 -4.59 4.05 -11.59
C LYS A 346 -4.94 4.21 -10.11
N LYS A 347 -5.92 5.05 -9.79
CA LYS A 347 -6.39 5.35 -8.43
C LYS A 347 -7.86 4.98 -8.22
N LEU A 348 -8.49 4.34 -9.20
CA LEU A 348 -9.89 3.92 -9.14
C LEU A 348 -9.95 2.58 -8.40
N VAL A 349 -10.67 2.54 -7.28
CA VAL A 349 -10.82 1.31 -6.49
C VAL A 349 -12.03 0.46 -6.88
N GLY A 350 -13.00 1.08 -7.57
CA GLY A 350 -14.21 0.41 -8.03
C GLY A 350 -15.26 1.41 -8.50
N ILE A 351 -16.43 0.87 -8.87
CA ILE A 351 -17.58 1.63 -9.37
C ILE A 351 -18.78 1.35 -8.46
N LEU A 352 -19.45 2.42 -8.04
CA LEU A 352 -20.73 2.43 -7.36
C LEU A 352 -21.84 2.74 -8.38
N GLY A 353 -22.87 1.91 -8.43
CA GLY A 353 -23.87 1.89 -9.51
C GLY A 353 -23.43 1.02 -10.69
N PRO A 354 -24.16 1.01 -11.82
CA PRO A 354 -25.40 1.76 -12.10
C PRO A 354 -26.63 1.26 -11.34
N ALA A 355 -27.72 2.04 -11.40
CA ALA A 355 -29.00 1.75 -10.76
C ALA A 355 -29.89 0.75 -11.53
N CYS A 356 -30.05 0.95 -12.83
CA CYS A 356 -31.05 0.26 -13.63
C CYS A 356 -30.52 -1.07 -14.17
N SER A 357 -31.27 -2.16 -13.97
CA SER A 357 -30.86 -3.52 -14.37
C SER A 357 -30.40 -3.58 -15.83
N ASP A 358 -31.11 -2.95 -16.76
CA ASP A 358 -30.79 -3.04 -18.20
C ASP A 358 -29.47 -2.36 -18.58
N THR A 359 -28.98 -1.40 -17.78
CA THR A 359 -27.73 -0.71 -18.08
C THR A 359 -26.51 -1.32 -17.41
N VAL A 360 -26.72 -2.17 -16.41
CA VAL A 360 -25.65 -2.85 -15.70
C VAL A 360 -25.01 -3.93 -16.56
N GLU A 361 -25.78 -4.66 -17.36
CA GLU A 361 -25.29 -5.84 -18.10
C GLU A 361 -24.03 -5.60 -18.95
N PRO A 362 -23.97 -4.60 -19.85
CA PRO A 362 -22.78 -4.37 -20.67
C PRO A 362 -21.56 -4.01 -19.82
N LEU A 363 -21.75 -3.21 -18.76
CA LEU A 363 -20.67 -2.85 -17.84
C LEU A 363 -20.18 -4.09 -17.08
N ALA A 364 -21.09 -4.84 -16.45
CA ALA A 364 -20.76 -6.05 -15.71
C ALA A 364 -20.03 -7.07 -16.60
N GLY A 365 -20.42 -7.21 -17.87
CA GLY A 365 -19.79 -8.11 -18.82
C GLY A 365 -18.31 -7.79 -19.12
N VAL A 366 -17.92 -6.51 -19.10
CA VAL A 366 -16.55 -6.09 -19.39
C VAL A 366 -15.63 -6.02 -18.16
N THR A 367 -16.20 -5.93 -16.95
CA THR A 367 -15.43 -5.77 -15.70
C THR A 367 -14.33 -6.80 -15.49
N LYS A 368 -14.54 -8.05 -15.93
CA LYS A 368 -13.55 -9.14 -15.82
C LYS A 368 -12.25 -8.86 -16.58
N HIS A 369 -12.31 -8.10 -17.67
CA HIS A 369 -11.14 -7.73 -18.47
C HIS A 369 -10.33 -6.60 -17.83
N PHE A 370 -11.00 -5.74 -17.06
CA PHE A 370 -10.40 -4.60 -16.35
C PHE A 370 -10.23 -4.85 -14.85
N ARG A 371 -10.56 -6.05 -14.35
CA ARG A 371 -10.52 -6.41 -12.91
C ARG A 371 -11.13 -5.33 -12.01
N THR A 372 -12.20 -4.70 -12.47
CA THR A 372 -12.84 -3.56 -11.79
C THR A 372 -14.10 -4.03 -11.10
N VAL A 373 -14.17 -3.85 -9.78
CA VAL A 373 -15.35 -4.21 -9.00
C VAL A 373 -16.46 -3.18 -9.25
N VAL A 374 -17.67 -3.68 -9.50
CA VAL A 374 -18.89 -2.88 -9.65
C VAL A 374 -19.88 -3.29 -8.58
N ILE A 375 -20.39 -2.32 -7.82
CA ILE A 375 -21.41 -2.54 -6.79
C ILE A 375 -22.67 -1.75 -7.15
N SER A 376 -23.70 -2.43 -7.64
CA SER A 376 -24.99 -1.79 -7.88
C SER A 376 -25.81 -1.69 -6.59
N TYR A 377 -26.44 -0.54 -6.37
CA TYR A 377 -27.31 -0.32 -5.21
C TYR A 377 -28.79 -0.63 -5.49
N SER A 378 -29.20 -0.87 -6.75
CA SER A 378 -30.61 -1.10 -7.09
C SER A 378 -30.90 -2.00 -8.30
N ALA A 379 -29.89 -2.64 -8.91
CA ALA A 379 -30.13 -3.56 -10.02
C ALA A 379 -30.57 -4.95 -9.53
N GLU A 380 -31.88 -5.21 -9.58
CA GLU A 380 -32.51 -6.44 -9.05
C GLU A 380 -32.50 -7.62 -10.02
N GLY A 381 -32.20 -7.40 -11.32
CA GLY A 381 -32.32 -8.42 -12.37
C GLY A 381 -31.61 -9.73 -12.03
N SER A 382 -32.27 -10.85 -12.30
CA SER A 382 -31.82 -12.19 -11.92
C SER A 382 -30.54 -12.65 -12.62
N THR A 383 -30.35 -12.24 -13.87
CA THR A 383 -29.18 -12.61 -14.70
C THR A 383 -27.83 -12.27 -14.07
N PHE A 384 -27.75 -11.29 -13.16
CA PHE A 384 -26.50 -10.86 -12.54
C PHE A 384 -25.97 -11.80 -11.44
N SER A 385 -26.73 -12.82 -11.06
CA SER A 385 -26.34 -13.79 -10.03
C SER A 385 -25.39 -14.88 -10.57
N ASP A 386 -25.22 -15.00 -11.89
CA ASP A 386 -24.24 -15.90 -12.50
C ASP A 386 -22.79 -15.38 -12.30
N ARG A 387 -22.09 -15.94 -11.32
CA ARG A 387 -20.70 -15.62 -10.98
C ARG A 387 -19.70 -16.04 -12.06
N SER A 388 -20.03 -17.01 -12.90
CA SER A 388 -19.17 -17.40 -14.02
C SER A 388 -19.19 -16.32 -15.12
N LYS A 389 -20.34 -15.68 -15.33
CA LYS A 389 -20.52 -14.59 -16.29
C LYS A 389 -20.08 -13.25 -15.73
N TYR A 390 -20.38 -12.95 -14.46
CA TYR A 390 -20.14 -11.65 -13.82
C TYR A 390 -19.36 -11.76 -12.49
N PRO A 391 -18.07 -12.12 -12.53
CA PRO A 391 -17.28 -12.37 -11.31
C PRO A 391 -16.98 -11.11 -10.47
N TYR A 392 -16.96 -9.92 -11.09
CA TYR A 392 -16.66 -8.64 -10.41
C TYR A 392 -17.89 -7.79 -10.12
N PHE A 393 -19.10 -8.32 -10.36
CA PHE A 393 -20.35 -7.61 -10.09
C PHE A 393 -20.89 -7.98 -8.71
N PHE A 394 -21.28 -6.98 -7.92
CA PHE A 394 -21.94 -7.14 -6.64
C PHE A 394 -23.13 -6.20 -6.57
N ARG A 395 -24.04 -6.47 -5.63
CA ARG A 395 -25.15 -5.59 -5.34
C ARG A 395 -25.54 -5.63 -3.87
N THR A 396 -26.10 -4.54 -3.37
CA THR A 396 -26.66 -4.46 -2.02
C THR A 396 -28.16 -4.75 -1.99
N ILE A 397 -28.86 -4.55 -3.11
CA ILE A 397 -30.29 -4.87 -3.24
C ILE A 397 -30.49 -6.38 -3.45
N GLY A 398 -31.63 -6.89 -2.97
CA GLY A 398 -32.04 -8.28 -3.19
C GLY A 398 -32.33 -8.56 -4.67
N GLU A 399 -32.28 -9.84 -5.03
CA GLU A 399 -32.70 -10.32 -6.35
C GLU A 399 -34.23 -10.38 -6.45
N ASN A 400 -34.79 -9.98 -7.58
CA ASN A 400 -36.25 -10.02 -7.77
C ASN A 400 -36.83 -11.43 -7.92
N THR A 401 -36.02 -12.48 -8.16
CA THR A 401 -36.52 -13.87 -8.17
C THR A 401 -37.09 -14.31 -6.84
N GLN A 402 -36.83 -13.60 -5.74
CA GLN A 402 -37.45 -13.89 -4.44
C GLN A 402 -38.97 -13.75 -4.49
N TYR A 403 -39.53 -12.94 -5.39
CA TYR A 403 -40.98 -12.78 -5.55
C TYR A 403 -41.70 -14.10 -5.91
N LYS A 404 -41.02 -15.06 -6.56
CA LYS A 404 -41.62 -16.36 -6.87
C LYS A 404 -42.11 -17.11 -5.62
N PHE A 405 -41.39 -16.98 -4.50
CA PHE A 405 -41.77 -17.61 -3.24
C PHE A 405 -42.98 -16.91 -2.60
N VAL A 406 -43.06 -15.58 -2.77
CA VAL A 406 -44.21 -14.78 -2.31
C VAL A 406 -45.45 -15.17 -3.10
N TYR A 407 -45.38 -15.22 -4.43
CA TYR A 407 -46.49 -15.65 -5.28
C TYR A 407 -46.96 -17.06 -4.95
N LEU A 408 -46.03 -18.01 -4.80
CA LEU A 408 -46.37 -19.38 -4.42
C LEU A 408 -47.18 -19.45 -3.13
N GLN A 409 -46.67 -18.86 -2.05
CA GLN A 409 -47.36 -18.89 -0.75
C GLN A 409 -48.69 -18.14 -0.78
N LEU A 410 -48.74 -16.99 -1.47
CA LEU A 410 -49.95 -16.20 -1.59
C LEU A 410 -51.04 -16.97 -2.35
N PHE A 411 -50.70 -17.54 -3.50
CA PHE A 411 -51.66 -18.27 -4.33
C PHE A 411 -52.16 -19.54 -3.65
N GLN A 412 -51.29 -20.27 -2.96
CA GLN A 412 -51.69 -21.43 -2.15
C GLN A 412 -52.66 -21.02 -1.03
N LYS A 413 -52.37 -19.91 -0.33
CA LYS A 413 -53.22 -19.41 0.77
C LYS A 413 -54.59 -18.93 0.28
N LEU A 414 -54.66 -18.38 -0.92
CA LEU A 414 -55.90 -17.89 -1.54
C LEU A 414 -56.64 -18.94 -2.37
N GLY A 415 -56.07 -20.14 -2.53
CA GLY A 415 -56.66 -21.21 -3.34
C GLY A 415 -56.69 -20.89 -4.84
N TRP A 416 -55.73 -20.11 -5.34
CA TRP A 416 -55.63 -19.77 -6.76
C TRP A 416 -54.74 -20.76 -7.50
N GLU A 417 -55.32 -21.49 -8.44
CA GLU A 417 -54.66 -22.59 -9.15
C GLU A 417 -54.27 -22.23 -10.59
N GLN A 418 -54.69 -21.07 -11.10
CA GLN A 418 -54.43 -20.63 -12.47
C GLN A 418 -53.96 -19.19 -12.50
N VAL A 419 -52.81 -18.95 -13.12
CA VAL A 419 -52.22 -17.62 -13.26
C VAL A 419 -51.74 -17.38 -14.69
N ALA A 420 -51.67 -16.11 -15.08
CA ALA A 420 -51.00 -15.68 -16.29
C ALA A 420 -50.05 -14.51 -16.00
N ALA A 421 -49.10 -14.28 -16.90
CA ALA A 421 -48.28 -13.09 -16.91
C ALA A 421 -48.28 -12.39 -18.27
N LEU A 422 -48.24 -11.07 -18.21
CA LEU A 422 -48.05 -10.17 -19.34
C LEU A 422 -46.88 -9.25 -19.01
N THR A 423 -45.79 -9.36 -19.75
CA THR A 423 -44.55 -8.62 -19.49
C THR A 423 -43.97 -7.98 -20.72
N GLU A 424 -43.21 -6.90 -20.51
CA GLU A 424 -42.47 -6.24 -21.59
C GLU A 424 -41.19 -7.03 -21.91
N ASP A 425 -40.93 -7.24 -23.20
CA ASP A 425 -39.75 -7.98 -23.67
C ASP A 425 -38.48 -7.12 -23.67
N GLY A 426 -37.33 -7.77 -23.57
CA GLY A 426 -36.01 -7.12 -23.60
C GLY A 426 -35.54 -6.50 -22.27
N HIS A 427 -36.36 -6.52 -21.21
CA HIS A 427 -35.97 -6.04 -19.89
C HIS A 427 -35.40 -7.15 -19.01
N LYS A 428 -34.26 -6.87 -18.36
CA LYS A 428 -33.60 -7.79 -17.42
C LYS A 428 -34.42 -7.97 -16.14
N TYR A 429 -35.26 -6.99 -15.82
CA TYR A 429 -36.14 -7.09 -14.66
C TYR A 429 -37.13 -8.24 -14.83
N THR A 430 -37.84 -8.33 -15.97
CA THR A 430 -38.97 -9.26 -16.16
C THR A 430 -38.56 -10.74 -16.28
N GLU A 431 -37.26 -11.04 -16.37
CA GLU A 431 -36.74 -12.41 -16.51
C GLU A 431 -37.13 -13.35 -15.36
N TYR A 432 -37.39 -12.84 -14.14
CA TYR A 432 -37.79 -13.68 -13.01
C TYR A 432 -39.13 -14.40 -13.21
N ILE A 433 -39.99 -13.91 -14.11
CA ILE A 433 -41.29 -14.54 -14.39
C ILE A 433 -41.13 -15.97 -14.90
N SER A 434 -40.06 -16.28 -15.64
CA SER A 434 -39.79 -17.64 -16.08
C SER A 434 -39.51 -18.57 -14.88
N HIS A 435 -38.72 -18.11 -13.91
CA HIS A 435 -38.48 -18.84 -12.66
C HIS A 435 -39.72 -18.96 -11.78
N THR A 436 -40.60 -17.96 -11.81
CA THR A 436 -41.92 -18.01 -11.16
C THR A 436 -42.80 -19.07 -11.80
N GLN A 437 -42.86 -19.11 -13.12
CA GLN A 437 -43.59 -20.14 -13.86
C GLN A 437 -43.14 -21.55 -13.47
N ASP A 438 -41.83 -21.82 -13.52
CA ASP A 438 -41.29 -23.15 -13.18
C ASP A 438 -41.67 -23.57 -11.76
N LEU A 439 -41.53 -22.66 -10.78
CA LEU A 439 -41.83 -22.95 -9.38
C LEU A 439 -43.33 -23.19 -9.15
N LEU A 440 -44.19 -22.35 -9.74
CA LEU A 440 -45.64 -22.49 -9.60
C LEU A 440 -46.13 -23.81 -10.20
N GLN A 441 -45.65 -24.15 -11.41
CA GLN A 441 -45.99 -25.41 -12.09
C GLN A 441 -45.54 -26.64 -11.27
N ALA A 442 -44.34 -26.61 -10.70
CA ALA A 442 -43.84 -27.67 -9.84
C ALA A 442 -44.66 -27.86 -8.55
N ASN A 443 -45.45 -26.86 -8.14
CA ASN A 443 -46.28 -26.89 -6.93
C ASN A 443 -47.78 -26.92 -7.23
N GLY A 444 -48.17 -27.39 -8.43
CA GLY A 444 -49.57 -27.64 -8.79
C GLY A 444 -50.37 -26.39 -9.19
N ILE A 445 -49.73 -25.23 -9.36
CA ILE A 445 -50.36 -24.02 -9.87
C ILE A 445 -50.07 -23.88 -11.36
N THR A 446 -51.13 -23.86 -12.17
CA THR A 446 -51.01 -23.82 -13.63
C THR A 446 -50.71 -22.41 -14.13
N PHE A 447 -49.54 -22.24 -14.73
CA PHE A 447 -49.20 -21.02 -15.47
C PHE A 447 -49.76 -21.10 -16.90
N VAL A 448 -50.94 -20.53 -17.12
CA VAL A 448 -51.72 -20.72 -18.35
C VAL A 448 -51.12 -19.97 -19.54
N VAL A 449 -50.57 -18.78 -19.27
CA VAL A 449 -50.02 -17.87 -20.28
C VAL A 449 -48.85 -17.11 -19.71
N ASN A 450 -47.71 -17.16 -20.38
CA ASN A 450 -46.59 -16.25 -20.17
C ASN A 450 -46.35 -15.48 -21.47
N ARG A 451 -46.89 -14.27 -21.58
CA ARG A 451 -46.82 -13.46 -22.80
C ARG A 451 -45.84 -12.31 -22.61
N LYS A 452 -44.96 -12.18 -23.59
CA LYS A 452 -44.04 -11.05 -23.73
C LYS A 452 -44.48 -10.22 -24.93
N PHE A 453 -44.58 -8.90 -24.75
CA PHE A 453 -44.86 -7.96 -25.84
C PHE A 453 -43.64 -7.10 -26.15
N PRO A 454 -43.41 -6.73 -27.42
CA PRO A 454 -42.26 -5.93 -27.80
C PRO A 454 -42.36 -4.51 -27.24
N ARG A 455 -41.20 -3.91 -26.95
CA ARG A 455 -41.06 -2.54 -26.45
C ARG A 455 -41.61 -1.50 -27.44
N ASP A 456 -41.26 -1.66 -28.72
CA ASP A 456 -41.75 -0.84 -29.83
C ASP A 456 -43.11 -1.36 -30.29
N ARG A 457 -44.12 -1.21 -29.44
CA ARG A 457 -45.50 -1.65 -29.73
C ARG A 457 -46.29 -0.59 -30.49
N GLU A 458 -47.09 -1.05 -31.45
CA GLU A 458 -48.26 -0.29 -31.88
C GLU A 458 -49.35 -0.38 -30.80
N LYS A 459 -49.93 0.75 -30.38
CA LYS A 459 -50.97 0.81 -29.31
C LYS A 459 -52.15 -0.13 -29.57
N ALA A 460 -52.51 -0.33 -30.84
CA ALA A 460 -53.58 -1.24 -31.25
C ALA A 460 -53.26 -2.74 -31.02
N SER A 461 -52.03 -3.10 -30.62
CA SER A 461 -51.61 -4.47 -30.39
C SER A 461 -51.92 -5.00 -28.98
N MET A 462 -52.11 -4.15 -27.96
CA MET A 462 -52.26 -4.61 -26.57
C MET A 462 -53.59 -5.34 -26.32
N SER A 463 -54.66 -4.89 -26.99
CA SER A 463 -55.98 -5.53 -26.92
C SER A 463 -55.93 -7.01 -27.34
N LYS A 464 -55.09 -7.37 -28.33
CA LYS A 464 -54.94 -8.76 -28.79
C LYS A 464 -54.38 -9.67 -27.70
N TYR A 465 -53.36 -9.22 -26.98
CA TYR A 465 -52.77 -10.00 -25.87
C TYR A 465 -53.77 -10.20 -24.73
N LEU A 466 -54.54 -9.17 -24.40
CA LEU A 466 -55.59 -9.25 -23.38
C LEU A 466 -56.77 -10.12 -23.80
N GLN A 467 -57.17 -10.09 -25.07
CA GLN A 467 -58.18 -10.99 -25.61
C GLN A 467 -57.74 -12.45 -25.52
N GLU A 468 -56.47 -12.76 -25.76
CA GLU A 468 -55.95 -14.12 -25.55
C GLU A 468 -56.09 -14.56 -24.09
N LEU A 469 -55.67 -13.71 -23.15
CA LEU A 469 -55.78 -13.95 -21.70
C LEU A 469 -57.23 -14.18 -21.29
N LYS A 470 -58.13 -13.33 -21.76
CA LYS A 470 -59.59 -13.42 -21.52
C LYS A 470 -60.19 -14.71 -22.10
N ASN A 471 -59.81 -15.08 -23.32
CA ASN A 471 -60.32 -16.29 -23.99
C ASN A 471 -59.89 -17.57 -23.26
N LYS A 472 -58.72 -17.55 -22.60
CA LYS A 472 -58.27 -18.65 -21.74
C LYS A 472 -58.87 -18.62 -20.33
N LYS A 473 -59.76 -17.67 -20.04
CA LYS A 473 -60.51 -17.55 -18.78
C LYS A 473 -59.63 -17.46 -17.54
N VAL A 474 -58.49 -16.77 -17.65
CA VAL A 474 -57.55 -16.58 -16.54
C VAL A 474 -57.84 -15.26 -15.84
N HIS A 475 -58.08 -15.30 -14.53
CA HIS A 475 -58.47 -14.14 -13.74
C HIS A 475 -57.33 -13.52 -12.94
N ILE A 476 -56.27 -14.28 -12.63
CA ILE A 476 -55.12 -13.78 -11.87
C ILE A 476 -53.97 -13.48 -12.84
N ILE A 477 -53.56 -12.21 -12.92
CA ILE A 477 -52.61 -11.75 -13.92
C ILE A 477 -51.46 -10.99 -13.26
N ILE A 478 -50.23 -11.43 -13.54
CA ILE A 478 -49.00 -10.72 -13.17
C ILE A 478 -48.61 -9.80 -14.33
N GLY A 479 -48.77 -8.50 -14.13
CA GLY A 479 -48.45 -7.48 -15.13
C GLY A 479 -47.16 -6.76 -14.76
N ASP A 480 -46.04 -7.13 -15.37
CA ASP A 480 -44.73 -6.52 -15.09
C ASP A 480 -44.26 -5.67 -16.28
N MET A 481 -44.48 -4.37 -16.20
CA MET A 481 -44.28 -3.41 -17.29
C MET A 481 -44.12 -1.98 -16.76
N PHE A 482 -43.56 -1.09 -17.57
CA PHE A 482 -43.34 0.32 -17.18
C PHE A 482 -44.60 1.19 -17.33
N ASP A 483 -44.59 2.37 -16.71
CA ASP A 483 -45.68 3.34 -16.60
C ASP A 483 -46.54 3.49 -17.88
N VAL A 484 -45.91 3.74 -19.03
CA VAL A 484 -46.63 3.96 -20.31
C VAL A 484 -47.33 2.69 -20.79
N ALA A 485 -46.74 1.52 -20.54
CA ALA A 485 -47.34 0.22 -20.87
C ALA A 485 -48.48 -0.13 -19.93
N VAL A 486 -48.31 0.11 -18.63
CA VAL A 486 -49.38 -0.14 -17.65
C VAL A 486 -50.62 0.67 -18.00
N ARG A 487 -50.49 1.96 -18.30
CA ARG A 487 -51.64 2.82 -18.66
C ARG A 487 -52.42 2.30 -19.86
N ASP A 488 -51.71 1.89 -20.92
CA ASP A 488 -52.33 1.32 -22.12
C ASP A 488 -53.01 -0.03 -21.81
N VAL A 489 -52.32 -0.92 -21.10
CA VAL A 489 -52.87 -2.24 -20.69
C VAL A 489 -54.12 -2.10 -19.84
N MET A 490 -54.10 -1.21 -18.84
CA MET A 490 -55.22 -1.03 -17.93
C MET A 490 -56.41 -0.37 -18.63
N CYS A 491 -56.16 0.58 -19.54
CA CYS A 491 -57.21 1.12 -20.40
C CYS A 491 -57.85 0.05 -21.29
N GLN A 492 -57.04 -0.84 -21.88
CA GLN A 492 -57.58 -1.96 -22.67
C GLN A 492 -58.29 -3.00 -21.79
N ALA A 493 -57.83 -3.24 -20.56
CA ALA A 493 -58.47 -4.12 -19.61
C ALA A 493 -59.86 -3.61 -19.20
N TYR A 494 -60.01 -2.29 -18.98
CA TYR A 494 -61.31 -1.65 -18.78
C TYR A 494 -62.27 -1.94 -19.93
N ASN A 495 -61.85 -1.64 -21.16
CA ASN A 495 -62.66 -1.83 -22.37
C ASN A 495 -63.05 -3.30 -22.58
N LEU A 496 -62.19 -4.23 -22.16
CA LEU A 496 -62.44 -5.67 -22.24
C LEU A 496 -63.15 -6.23 -21.01
N LYS A 497 -63.59 -5.41 -20.03
CA LYS A 497 -64.22 -5.88 -18.79
C LYS A 497 -63.36 -6.91 -18.06
N MET A 498 -62.08 -6.58 -17.88
CA MET A 498 -61.09 -7.37 -17.15
C MET A 498 -60.68 -6.65 -15.86
N THR A 499 -61.66 -6.13 -15.13
CA THR A 499 -61.45 -5.37 -13.88
C THR A 499 -61.81 -6.21 -12.65
N ALA A 500 -61.60 -5.66 -11.46
CA ALA A 500 -62.03 -6.28 -10.21
C ALA A 500 -63.55 -6.54 -10.18
N GLN A 501 -64.37 -5.72 -10.84
CA GLN A 501 -65.83 -5.93 -10.91
C GLN A 501 -66.20 -7.24 -11.63
N GLU A 502 -65.37 -7.66 -12.59
CA GLU A 502 -65.51 -8.94 -13.28
C GLU A 502 -64.66 -10.07 -12.65
N GLY A 503 -64.10 -9.83 -11.46
CA GLY A 503 -63.33 -10.81 -10.70
C GLY A 503 -61.89 -11.01 -11.18
N TYR A 504 -61.30 -10.04 -11.89
CA TYR A 504 -59.88 -10.09 -12.25
C TYR A 504 -59.02 -9.48 -11.15
N VAL A 505 -57.82 -10.04 -10.96
CA VAL A 505 -56.80 -9.54 -10.05
C VAL A 505 -55.52 -9.25 -10.82
N TRP A 506 -55.03 -8.03 -10.70
CA TRP A 506 -53.81 -7.58 -11.34
C TRP A 506 -52.70 -7.35 -10.29
N PHE A 507 -51.58 -8.05 -10.47
CA PHE A 507 -50.35 -7.74 -9.74
C PHE A 507 -49.52 -6.79 -10.58
N LEU A 508 -49.34 -5.57 -10.09
CA LEU A 508 -48.57 -4.53 -10.76
C LEU A 508 -47.31 -4.16 -9.97
N PRO A 509 -46.31 -3.57 -10.64
CA PRO A 509 -45.07 -3.24 -9.99
C PRO A 509 -45.19 -2.15 -8.95
N GLN A 510 -44.40 -2.26 -7.88
CA GLN A 510 -44.35 -1.24 -6.83
C GLN A 510 -43.66 0.06 -7.30
N TRP A 511 -42.81 0.01 -8.32
CA TRP A 511 -42.06 1.18 -8.80
C TRP A 511 -42.88 2.12 -9.69
N LEU A 512 -44.15 1.82 -9.95
CA LEU A 512 -45.02 2.75 -10.67
C LEU A 512 -45.18 4.05 -9.88
N ALA A 513 -45.23 5.18 -10.59
CA ALA A 513 -45.49 6.47 -9.95
C ALA A 513 -46.82 6.43 -9.16
N PRO A 514 -46.93 7.08 -7.99
CA PRO A 514 -48.17 7.05 -7.20
C PRO A 514 -49.42 7.51 -7.97
N ASN A 515 -49.24 8.38 -8.97
CA ASN A 515 -50.29 8.88 -9.86
C ASN A 515 -50.28 8.22 -11.24
N TRP A 516 -49.65 7.06 -11.43
CA TRP A 516 -49.46 6.43 -12.75
C TRP A 516 -50.75 6.26 -13.55
N TYR A 517 -51.90 6.13 -12.87
CA TYR A 517 -53.23 5.93 -13.43
C TYR A 517 -53.90 7.22 -13.95
N ASP A 518 -53.32 8.41 -13.67
CA ASP A 518 -53.87 9.71 -14.07
C ASP A 518 -53.61 10.00 -15.56
N THR A 519 -54.33 9.30 -16.43
CA THR A 519 -54.18 9.41 -17.88
C THR A 519 -54.48 10.81 -18.41
N ASP A 520 -55.40 11.55 -17.80
CA ASP A 520 -55.70 12.94 -18.19
C ASP A 520 -54.47 13.84 -18.00
N TYR A 521 -53.77 13.72 -16.86
CA TYR A 521 -52.51 14.41 -16.61
C TYR A 521 -51.41 14.02 -17.61
N TYR A 522 -51.18 12.71 -17.81
CA TYR A 522 -50.11 12.22 -18.69
C TYR A 522 -50.37 12.51 -20.17
N ASN A 523 -51.62 12.45 -20.64
CA ASN A 523 -51.97 12.84 -22.00
C ASN A 523 -51.71 14.34 -22.24
N ALA A 524 -52.04 15.19 -21.26
CA ALA A 524 -51.85 16.64 -21.37
C ALA A 524 -50.38 17.09 -21.28
N HIS A 525 -49.57 16.45 -20.44
CA HIS A 525 -48.22 16.93 -20.10
C HIS A 525 -47.07 16.07 -20.66
N HIS A 526 -47.33 14.83 -21.05
CA HIS A 526 -46.31 13.86 -21.48
C HIS A 526 -46.49 13.34 -22.91
N LEU A 527 -47.35 13.99 -23.71
CA LEU A 527 -47.67 13.61 -25.10
C LEU A 527 -48.08 12.14 -25.24
N GLU A 528 -48.67 11.59 -24.17
CA GLU A 528 -49.31 10.30 -24.22
C GLU A 528 -50.66 10.42 -24.96
N ASN A 529 -51.14 9.29 -25.46
CA ASN A 529 -52.43 9.24 -26.14
C ASN A 529 -53.09 7.92 -25.77
N VAL A 530 -53.46 7.84 -24.50
CA VAL A 530 -54.23 6.75 -23.89
C VAL A 530 -55.70 7.17 -23.91
N MET A 531 -56.58 6.33 -24.45
CA MET A 531 -57.96 6.72 -24.76
C MET A 531 -58.89 6.77 -23.53
N CYS A 532 -58.48 6.21 -22.40
CA CYS A 532 -59.28 6.18 -21.18
C CYS A 532 -59.03 7.41 -20.30
N SER A 533 -60.06 7.94 -19.65
CA SER A 533 -59.96 9.03 -18.68
C SER A 533 -59.46 8.54 -17.33
N THR A 534 -59.00 9.47 -16.47
CA THR A 534 -58.51 9.12 -15.13
C THR A 534 -59.59 8.43 -14.30
N THR A 535 -60.86 8.82 -14.44
CA THR A 535 -62.00 8.15 -13.78
C THR A 535 -62.14 6.70 -14.22
N GLN A 536 -62.00 6.42 -15.51
CA GLN A 536 -62.08 5.05 -16.03
C GLN A 536 -60.90 4.20 -15.55
N MET A 537 -59.72 4.79 -15.39
CA MET A 537 -58.55 4.10 -14.86
C MET A 537 -58.69 3.77 -13.38
N ILE A 538 -59.33 4.66 -12.60
CA ILE A 538 -59.64 4.42 -11.18
C ILE A 538 -60.60 3.23 -11.02
N ASP A 539 -61.54 3.04 -11.94
CA ASP A 539 -62.45 1.90 -11.91
C ASP A 539 -61.75 0.55 -12.18
N VAL A 540 -60.55 0.57 -12.78
CA VAL A 540 -59.73 -0.62 -13.07
C VAL A 540 -58.79 -0.97 -11.90
N SER A 541 -58.25 0.07 -11.25
CA SER A 541 -57.27 -0.04 -10.15
C SER A 541 -57.93 -0.37 -8.82
#